data_AF-M6D1B4-F1
#
_entry.id   AF-M6D1B4-F1
#
_cell.length_a   1.000
_cell.length_b   1.000
_cell.length_c   1.000
_cell.angle_alpha   90.00
_cell.angle_beta   90.00
_cell.angle_gamma   90.00
#
_symmetry.space_group_name_H-M   'P 1'
#
loop_
_entity.id
_entity.type
_entity.pdbx_description
1 polymer ?
#
loop_
_entity_poly.entity_id
_entity_poly.type
_entity_poly.pdbx_seq_one_letter_code
_entity_poly.pdbx_strand_id
1 'polypeptide(L)'
;MCYYITSAIPNQTNVQNLRNILQNHRLNIDIIDNPYIPKRLSDRYVYFRPTTGNCDCGTALGRSNRLKKESTNSEIVKLRKRGWSSTKIDRWVKEKESYRSKIEETKDYSRNPDLTEEKFWYSTLSDVFMSGSCEEFGLLLRWYDKDIKSNFELKNIQKIKFISITEVFFSKMQEDNLYLFTQ
;
A
#
# COMPACT_ATOMS: atom_id res chain seq x y z
N MET A 1 6.28 10.91 7.84
CA MET A 1 6.67 9.53 7.52
C MET A 1 5.43 8.67 7.39
N CYS A 2 5.23 8.03 6.24
CA CYS A 2 4.02 7.27 5.95
C CYS A 2 4.32 6.04 5.08
N TYR A 3 3.44 5.03 5.16
CA TYR A 3 3.41 3.96 4.17
C TYR A 3 2.69 4.43 2.92
N TYR A 4 3.19 3.99 1.77
CA TYR A 4 2.55 4.11 0.48
C TYR A 4 2.58 2.76 -0.23
N ILE A 5 1.44 2.41 -0.82
CA ILE A 5 1.31 1.34 -1.80
C ILE A 5 1.42 1.99 -3.16
N THR A 6 2.27 1.41 -3.99
CA THR A 6 2.58 1.91 -5.33
C THR A 6 2.56 0.74 -6.29
N SER A 7 2.24 1.03 -7.54
CA SER A 7 2.05 0.02 -8.57
C SER A 7 2.93 0.30 -9.77
N ALA A 8 3.33 -0.79 -10.44
CA ALA A 8 4.10 -0.75 -11.67
C ALA A 8 3.37 -1.58 -12.73
N ILE A 9 3.18 -1.04 -13.94
CA ILE A 9 2.58 -1.78 -15.06
C ILE A 9 3.45 -1.59 -16.30
N PRO A 10 3.45 -2.54 -17.26
CA PRO A 10 4.12 -2.33 -18.53
C PRO A 10 3.64 -1.06 -19.25
N ASN A 11 4.54 -0.36 -19.93
CA ASN A 11 4.23 0.91 -20.60
C ASN A 11 3.30 0.75 -21.82
N GLN A 12 3.20 -0.47 -22.36
CA GLN A 12 2.26 -0.84 -23.42
C GLN A 12 0.84 -1.18 -22.91
N THR A 13 0.62 -1.19 -21.59
CA THR A 13 -0.69 -1.49 -21.00
C THR A 13 -1.74 -0.46 -21.44
N ASN A 14 -2.95 -0.93 -21.76
CA ASN A 14 -4.09 -0.04 -22.03
C ASN A 14 -4.56 0.60 -20.71
N VAL A 15 -3.97 1.75 -20.38
CA VAL A 15 -4.21 2.47 -19.13
C VAL A 15 -5.69 2.85 -18.94
N GLN A 16 -6.43 3.10 -20.02
CA GLN A 16 -7.84 3.46 -19.91
C GLN A 16 -8.71 2.28 -19.47
N ASN A 17 -8.47 1.09 -20.04
CA ASN A 17 -9.17 -0.12 -19.62
C ASN A 17 -8.81 -0.49 -18.18
N LEU A 18 -7.51 -0.43 -17.84
CA LEU A 18 -7.05 -0.66 -16.47
C LEU A 18 -7.69 0.33 -15.48
N ARG A 19 -7.78 1.62 -15.84
CA ARG A 19 -8.42 2.65 -15.01
C ARG A 19 -9.87 2.30 -14.71
N ASN A 20 -10.65 1.86 -15.69
CA ASN A 20 -12.05 1.49 -15.48
C ASN A 20 -12.19 0.34 -14.47
N ILE A 21 -11.31 -0.65 -14.54
CA ILE A 21 -11.30 -1.79 -13.59
C ILE A 21 -10.93 -1.32 -12.19
N LEU A 22 -9.85 -0.54 -12.07
CA LEU A 22 -9.42 -0.01 -10.78
C LEU A 22 -10.48 0.88 -10.14
N GLN A 23 -11.23 1.65 -10.93
CA GLN A 23 -12.35 2.47 -10.43
C GLN A 23 -13.49 1.65 -9.84
N ASN A 24 -13.76 0.44 -10.35
CA ASN A 24 -14.74 -0.47 -9.74
C ASN A 24 -14.32 -0.90 -8.31
N HIS A 25 -13.02 -0.85 -8.03
CA HIS A 25 -12.42 -1.09 -6.72
C HIS A 25 -12.09 0.22 -5.95
N ARG A 26 -12.61 1.37 -6.41
CA ARG A 26 -12.31 2.73 -5.89
C ARG A 26 -10.83 3.07 -5.80
N LEU A 27 -10.03 2.45 -6.65
CA LEU A 27 -8.65 2.80 -6.91
C LEU A 27 -8.58 3.79 -8.08
N ASN A 28 -7.44 4.45 -8.21
CA ASN A 28 -7.16 5.42 -9.26
C ASN A 28 -5.79 5.14 -9.88
N ILE A 29 -5.45 5.84 -10.97
CA ILE A 29 -4.10 5.83 -11.54
C ILE A 29 -3.58 7.26 -11.44
N ASP A 30 -2.81 7.54 -10.39
CA ASP A 30 -2.07 8.78 -10.22
C ASP A 30 -0.59 8.53 -10.54
N ILE A 31 -0.14 8.96 -11.72
CA ILE A 31 1.22 8.68 -12.22
C ILE A 31 2.24 9.40 -11.34
N ILE A 32 3.22 8.64 -10.87
CA ILE A 32 4.30 9.19 -10.06
C ILE A 32 5.48 9.49 -10.98
N ASP A 33 5.65 10.78 -11.28
CA ASP A 33 6.88 11.27 -11.87
C ASP A 33 7.96 11.37 -10.78
N ASN A 34 8.77 10.30 -10.69
CA ASN A 34 9.92 10.21 -9.80
C ASN A 34 11.17 9.84 -10.63
N PRO A 35 12.21 10.71 -10.68
CA PRO A 35 13.37 10.52 -11.55
C PRO A 35 14.26 9.33 -11.16
N TYR A 36 14.06 8.75 -9.97
CA TYR A 36 14.78 7.57 -9.52
C TYR A 36 14.13 6.27 -10.01
N ILE A 37 12.87 6.29 -10.42
CA ILE A 37 12.14 5.08 -10.81
C ILE A 37 12.65 4.47 -12.11
N PRO A 38 12.85 5.22 -13.22
CA PRO A 38 13.40 4.64 -14.44
C PRO A 38 14.76 3.95 -14.21
N LYS A 39 15.58 4.50 -13.29
CA LYS A 39 16.87 3.92 -12.91
C LYS A 39 16.76 2.58 -12.17
N ARG A 40 15.61 2.29 -11.57
CA ARG A 40 15.39 1.08 -10.74
C ARG A 40 14.49 0.05 -11.41
N LEU A 41 13.53 0.50 -12.21
CA LEU A 41 12.44 -0.30 -12.77
C LEU A 41 12.52 -0.46 -14.29
N SER A 42 13.46 0.20 -14.97
CA SER A 42 13.44 0.43 -16.43
C SER A 42 12.27 1.32 -16.87
N ASP A 43 12.51 2.03 -17.96
CA ASP A 43 11.55 2.80 -18.76
C ASP A 43 10.39 1.96 -19.37
N ARG A 44 10.46 0.63 -19.25
CA ARG A 44 9.38 -0.29 -19.65
C ARG A 44 8.18 -0.26 -18.72
N TYR A 45 8.29 0.39 -17.57
CA TYR A 45 7.23 0.41 -16.57
C TYR A 45 6.71 1.83 -16.32
N VAL A 46 5.39 1.92 -16.23
CA VAL A 46 4.69 3.08 -15.70
C VAL A 46 4.44 2.84 -14.22
N TYR A 47 4.85 3.79 -13.39
CA TYR A 47 4.71 3.71 -11.95
C TYR A 47 3.68 4.72 -11.46
N PHE A 48 2.78 4.27 -10.59
CA PHE A 48 1.65 5.07 -10.16
C PHE A 48 1.21 4.72 -8.75
N ARG A 49 0.39 5.60 -8.18
CA ARG A 49 -0.29 5.36 -6.92
C ARG A 49 -1.70 4.86 -7.19
N PRO A 50 -2.04 3.62 -6.78
CA PRO A 50 -3.38 3.08 -6.94
C PRO A 50 -4.39 3.66 -5.94
N THR A 51 -3.93 4.06 -4.75
CA THR A 51 -4.82 4.46 -3.65
C THR A 51 -5.18 5.94 -3.68
N THR A 52 -6.41 6.25 -3.24
CA THR A 52 -7.00 7.60 -3.28
C THR A 52 -6.81 8.41 -1.99
N GLY A 53 -6.39 7.76 -0.90
CA GLY A 53 -6.16 8.42 0.39
C GLY A 53 -4.86 9.21 0.46
N ASN A 54 -4.60 9.93 1.56
CA ASN A 54 -3.34 10.67 1.74
C ASN A 54 -2.14 9.76 2.00
N CYS A 55 -2.34 8.61 2.64
CA CYS A 55 -1.32 7.58 2.84
C CYS A 55 -1.96 6.20 3.03
N ASP A 56 -1.15 5.15 2.97
CA ASP A 56 -1.57 3.76 3.18
C ASP A 56 -1.16 3.25 4.57
N CYS A 57 -0.95 4.16 5.52
CA CYS A 57 -0.71 3.82 6.91
C CYS A 57 -1.84 2.92 7.46
N GLY A 58 -1.45 1.85 8.14
CA GLY A 58 -2.40 0.85 8.63
C GLY A 58 -2.81 -0.19 7.58
N THR A 59 -2.25 -0.17 6.36
CA THR A 59 -2.47 -1.25 5.39
C THR A 59 -2.11 -2.62 5.96
N ALA A 60 -2.90 -3.64 5.66
CA ALA A 60 -2.64 -5.03 6.00
C ALA A 60 -1.55 -5.65 5.11
N LEU A 61 -1.19 -5.01 3.98
CA LEU A 61 -0.07 -5.45 3.16
C LEU A 61 1.22 -5.49 3.99
N GLY A 62 1.92 -6.62 3.93
CA GLY A 62 3.15 -6.86 4.66
C GLY A 62 3.03 -6.86 6.19
N ARG A 63 1.81 -6.88 6.74
CA ARG A 63 1.57 -6.85 8.18
C ARG A 63 2.33 -7.95 8.94
N SER A 64 2.52 -9.12 8.34
CA SER A 64 3.24 -10.24 8.95
C SER A 64 4.75 -9.98 9.11
N ASN A 65 5.33 -9.09 8.28
CA ASN A 65 6.75 -8.76 8.31
C ASN A 65 7.05 -7.44 9.05
N ARG A 66 6.02 -6.63 9.34
CA ARG A 66 6.23 -5.43 10.13
C ARG A 66 6.67 -5.82 11.52
N LEU A 67 7.78 -5.21 11.98
CA LEU A 67 8.12 -5.22 13.39
C LEU A 67 6.86 -4.83 14.17
N LYS A 68 6.47 -5.65 15.16
CA LYS A 68 5.31 -5.35 16.01
C LYS A 68 5.48 -3.92 16.49
N LYS A 69 4.65 -3.01 15.98
CA LYS A 69 4.60 -1.65 16.51
C LYS A 69 4.37 -1.79 18.00
N GLU A 70 5.16 -1.06 18.77
CA GLU A 70 4.94 -0.90 20.20
C GLU A 70 3.46 -0.64 20.44
N SER A 71 2.87 -1.38 21.39
CA SER A 71 1.48 -1.17 21.75
C SER A 71 1.28 0.29 22.19
N THR A 72 0.07 0.80 22.05
CA THR A 72 -0.29 2.14 22.54
C THR A 72 0.15 2.34 24.00
N ASN A 73 0.10 1.28 24.81
CA ASN A 73 0.58 1.28 26.19
C ASN A 73 2.10 1.55 26.31
N SER A 74 2.94 0.91 25.48
CA SER A 74 4.38 1.20 25.48
C SER A 74 4.71 2.63 25.02
N GLU A 75 3.95 3.20 24.09
CA GLU A 75 4.10 4.61 23.68
C GLU A 75 3.66 5.56 24.80
N ILE A 76 2.55 5.28 25.47
CA ILE A 76 2.08 6.04 26.65
C ILE A 76 3.16 6.06 27.73
N VAL A 77 3.80 4.92 28.02
CA VAL A 77 4.89 4.84 29.01
C VAL A 77 6.07 5.73 28.60
N LYS A 78 6.44 5.76 27.31
CA LYS A 78 7.50 6.66 26.83
C LYS A 78 7.14 8.13 26.93
N LEU A 79 5.90 8.49 26.59
CA LEU A 79 5.42 9.87 26.73
C LEU A 79 5.45 10.31 28.20
N ARG A 80 5.04 9.45 29.14
CA ARG A 80 5.21 9.68 30.59
C ARG A 80 6.67 9.90 30.96
N LYS A 81 7.58 9.02 30.49
CA LYS A 81 9.03 9.16 30.73
C LYS A 81 9.62 10.46 30.16
N ARG A 82 9.02 11.01 29.10
CA ARG A 82 9.37 12.32 28.51
C ARG A 82 8.74 13.50 29.24
N GLY A 83 8.08 13.28 30.38
CA GLY A 83 7.47 14.33 31.19
C GLY A 83 6.16 14.87 30.64
N TRP A 84 5.49 14.14 29.75
CA TRP A 84 4.16 14.57 29.28
C TRP A 84 3.13 14.43 30.41
N SER A 85 2.29 15.46 30.57
CA SER A 85 1.16 15.40 31.49
C SER A 85 0.13 14.38 31.02
N SER A 86 -0.66 13.85 31.96
CA SER A 86 -1.80 12.97 31.65
C SER A 86 -2.70 13.57 30.58
N THR A 87 -3.06 14.85 30.71
CA THR A 87 -3.91 15.57 29.75
C THR A 87 -3.31 15.61 28.34
N LYS A 88 -1.99 15.78 28.20
CA LYS A 88 -1.32 15.75 26.89
C LYS A 88 -1.32 14.35 26.29
N ILE A 89 -1.15 13.33 27.12
CA ILE A 89 -1.18 11.93 26.69
C ILE A 89 -2.60 11.55 26.25
N ASP A 90 -3.63 11.89 27.02
CA ASP A 90 -5.02 11.59 26.67
C ASP A 90 -5.45 12.28 25.38
N ARG A 91 -5.03 13.54 25.19
CA ARG A 91 -5.25 14.25 23.94
C ARG A 91 -4.55 13.55 22.76
N TRP A 92 -3.30 13.14 22.93
CA TRP A 92 -2.56 12.42 21.90
C TRP A 92 -3.19 11.07 21.54
N VAL A 93 -3.69 10.32 22.54
CA VAL A 93 -4.42 9.06 22.29
C VAL A 93 -5.69 9.33 21.49
N LYS A 94 -6.50 10.32 21.88
CA LYS A 94 -7.72 10.70 21.17
C LYS A 94 -7.44 11.16 19.73
N GLU A 95 -6.40 11.96 19.52
CA GLU A 95 -6.00 12.42 18.18
C GLU A 95 -5.56 11.23 17.31
N LYS A 96 -4.81 10.28 17.89
CA LYS A 96 -4.37 9.06 17.20
C LYS A 96 -5.53 8.13 16.84
N GLU A 97 -6.50 7.95 17.73
CA GLU A 97 -7.72 7.17 17.49
C GLU A 97 -8.59 7.83 16.41
N SER A 98 -8.86 9.13 16.54
CA SER A 98 -9.63 9.89 15.53
C SER A 98 -9.00 9.81 14.14
N TYR A 99 -7.66 9.91 14.06
CA TYR A 99 -6.95 9.79 12.79
C TYR A 99 -7.08 8.38 12.19
N ARG A 100 -7.04 7.32 13.01
CA ARG A 100 -7.25 5.94 12.56
C ARG A 100 -8.67 5.71 12.05
N SER A 101 -9.69 6.14 12.79
CA SER A 101 -11.09 5.97 12.39
C SER A 101 -11.40 6.67 11.07
N LYS A 102 -10.89 7.90 10.87
CA LYS A 102 -11.04 8.62 9.59
C LYS A 102 -10.38 7.89 8.42
N ILE A 103 -9.23 7.27 8.63
CA ILE A 103 -8.56 6.46 7.59
C ILE A 103 -9.40 5.22 7.30
N GLU A 104 -9.87 4.51 8.31
CA GLU A 104 -10.67 3.29 8.14
C GLU A 104 -11.99 3.58 7.39
N GLU A 105 -12.72 4.66 7.69
CA GLU A 105 -13.98 5.04 7.01
C GLU A 105 -13.84 5.31 5.49
N THR A 106 -12.64 5.67 5.03
CA THR A 106 -12.38 6.00 3.62
C THR A 106 -12.04 4.80 2.74
N LYS A 107 -11.75 3.65 3.34
CA LYS A 107 -11.31 2.46 2.59
C LYS A 107 -12.47 1.54 2.27
N ASP A 108 -12.51 1.02 1.05
CA ASP A 108 -13.70 0.30 0.58
C ASP A 108 -13.98 -1.00 1.33
N TYR A 109 -12.92 -1.70 1.72
CA TYR A 109 -12.99 -2.92 2.53
C TYR A 109 -13.42 -2.68 3.99
N SER A 110 -13.48 -1.44 4.48
CA SER A 110 -14.02 -1.19 5.83
C SER A 110 -15.55 -1.20 5.89
N ARG A 111 -16.21 -1.05 4.73
CA ARG A 111 -17.69 -1.05 4.62
C ARG A 111 -18.28 -2.44 4.43
N ASN A 112 -17.43 -3.42 4.07
CA ASN A 112 -17.81 -4.82 3.99
C ASN A 112 -17.03 -5.61 5.06
N PRO A 113 -17.65 -5.99 6.18
CA PRO A 113 -16.97 -6.66 7.29
C PRO A 113 -16.33 -8.02 6.89
N ASP A 114 -16.76 -8.64 5.79
CA ASP A 114 -16.23 -9.91 5.30
C ASP A 114 -15.02 -9.74 4.34
N LEU A 115 -14.77 -8.51 3.87
CA LEU A 115 -13.70 -8.18 2.94
C LEU A 115 -12.49 -7.64 3.69
N THR A 116 -11.46 -8.48 3.86
CA THR A 116 -10.17 -7.99 4.35
C THR A 116 -9.42 -7.25 3.25
N GLU A 117 -8.44 -6.41 3.61
CA GLU A 117 -7.62 -5.72 2.60
C GLU A 117 -6.83 -6.70 1.73
N GLU A 118 -6.39 -7.82 2.28
CA GLU A 118 -5.72 -8.88 1.52
C GLU A 118 -6.65 -9.48 0.45
N LYS A 119 -7.91 -9.76 0.81
CA LYS A 119 -8.92 -10.23 -0.15
C LYS A 119 -9.23 -9.16 -1.18
N PHE A 120 -9.32 -7.90 -0.77
CA PHE A 120 -9.53 -6.77 -1.67
C PHE A 120 -8.44 -6.70 -2.76
N TRP A 121 -7.16 -6.78 -2.39
CA TRP A 121 -6.07 -6.78 -3.35
C TRP A 121 -6.06 -8.02 -4.23
N TYR A 122 -6.37 -9.20 -3.68
CA TYR A 122 -6.50 -10.42 -4.45
C TYR A 122 -7.60 -10.29 -5.52
N SER A 123 -8.81 -9.86 -5.14
CA SER A 123 -9.93 -9.64 -6.06
C SER A 123 -9.62 -8.57 -7.10
N THR A 124 -8.97 -7.47 -6.70
CA THR A 124 -8.54 -6.42 -7.64
C THR A 124 -7.61 -6.97 -8.73
N LEU A 125 -6.56 -7.72 -8.35
CA LEU A 125 -5.64 -8.30 -9.32
C LEU A 125 -6.29 -9.39 -10.17
N SER A 126 -7.20 -10.17 -9.57
CA SER A 126 -7.98 -11.17 -10.29
C SER A 126 -8.79 -10.52 -11.41
N ASP A 127 -9.52 -9.44 -11.13
CA ASP A 127 -10.31 -8.71 -12.14
C ASP A 127 -9.42 -8.07 -13.21
N VAL A 128 -8.26 -7.51 -12.81
CA VAL A 128 -7.28 -6.96 -13.76
C VAL A 128 -6.83 -8.04 -14.76
N PHE A 129 -6.43 -9.22 -14.28
CA PHE A 129 -5.96 -10.29 -15.17
C PHE A 129 -7.10 -10.94 -15.98
N MET A 130 -8.27 -11.15 -15.38
CA MET A 130 -9.44 -11.71 -16.07
C MET A 130 -9.95 -10.82 -17.21
N SER A 131 -9.79 -9.50 -17.08
CA SER A 131 -10.16 -8.55 -18.13
C SER A 131 -9.21 -8.54 -19.34
N GLY A 132 -8.00 -9.12 -19.21
CA GLY A 132 -6.93 -9.00 -20.21
C GLY A 132 -6.35 -7.58 -20.34
N SER A 133 -6.66 -6.67 -19.42
CA SER A 133 -6.21 -5.26 -19.50
C SER A 133 -4.72 -5.11 -19.23
N CYS A 134 -4.11 -6.05 -18.50
CA CYS A 134 -2.71 -5.99 -18.09
C CYS A 134 -2.16 -7.41 -17.90
N GLU A 135 -1.05 -7.74 -18.56
CA GLU A 135 -0.40 -9.06 -18.43
C GLU A 135 0.48 -9.16 -17.17
N GLU A 136 0.94 -8.02 -16.67
CA GLU A 136 1.80 -7.92 -15.49
C GLU A 136 1.39 -6.73 -14.64
N PHE A 137 1.20 -6.94 -13.33
CA PHE A 137 0.83 -5.88 -12.39
C PHE A 137 1.74 -5.92 -11.16
N GLY A 138 2.41 -4.81 -10.88
CA GLY A 138 3.35 -4.63 -9.80
C GLY A 138 2.71 -4.05 -8.55
N LEU A 139 3.11 -4.53 -7.37
CA LEU A 139 2.84 -3.88 -6.10
C LEU A 139 4.12 -3.73 -5.27
N LEU A 140 4.34 -2.51 -4.77
CA LEU A 140 5.40 -2.17 -3.84
C LEU A 140 4.79 -1.49 -2.61
N LEU A 141 5.06 -2.07 -1.45
CA LEU A 141 4.82 -1.44 -0.15
C LEU A 141 6.11 -0.77 0.31
N ARG A 142 6.03 0.52 0.64
CA ARG A 142 7.21 1.24 1.13
C ARG A 142 6.87 2.28 2.20
N TRP A 143 7.76 2.40 3.16
CA TRP A 143 7.79 3.50 4.12
C TRP A 143 8.63 4.65 3.57
N TYR A 144 8.04 5.85 3.51
CA TYR A 144 8.71 7.05 3.05
C TYR A 144 8.88 8.03 4.21
N ASP A 145 10.13 8.45 4.44
CA ASP A 145 10.46 9.37 5.53
C ASP A 145 10.08 10.82 5.20
N LYS A 146 10.19 11.19 3.92
CA LYS A 146 9.90 12.54 3.39
C LYS A 146 8.67 12.52 2.48
N ASP A 147 8.89 12.35 1.18
CA ASP A 147 7.86 12.35 0.14
C ASP A 147 8.01 11.13 -0.78
N ILE A 148 6.96 10.83 -1.56
CA ILE A 148 6.92 9.68 -2.48
C ILE A 148 7.84 9.83 -3.71
N LYS A 149 8.33 11.04 -3.98
CA LYS A 149 9.26 11.37 -5.07
C LYS A 149 10.73 11.30 -4.64
N SER A 150 10.99 11.12 -3.34
CA SER A 150 12.34 11.02 -2.80
C SER A 150 13.07 9.78 -3.33
N ASN A 151 14.41 9.86 -3.33
CA ASN A 151 15.24 8.73 -3.75
C ASN A 151 14.96 7.51 -2.87
N PHE A 152 14.92 6.34 -3.49
CA PHE A 152 14.79 5.09 -2.79
C PHE A 152 15.59 3.96 -3.42
N GLU A 153 15.82 2.93 -2.61
CA GLU A 153 16.42 1.67 -3.03
C GLU A 153 15.37 0.55 -2.98
N LEU A 154 15.20 -0.14 -4.09
CA LEU A 154 14.51 -1.42 -4.13
C LEU A 154 15.47 -2.50 -3.64
N LYS A 155 15.00 -3.33 -2.71
CA LYS A 155 15.75 -4.50 -2.25
C LYS A 155 15.70 -5.63 -3.27
N ASN A 156 14.55 -5.85 -3.89
CA ASN A 156 14.37 -6.90 -4.89
C ASN A 156 13.17 -6.62 -5.82
N ILE A 157 13.18 -7.25 -7.00
CA ILE A 157 12.05 -7.37 -7.90
C ILE A 157 11.72 -8.85 -8.03
N GLN A 158 10.52 -9.25 -7.61
CA GLN A 158 10.08 -10.65 -7.61
C GLN A 158 8.95 -10.83 -8.60
N LYS A 159 9.16 -11.67 -9.62
CA LYS A 159 8.12 -12.04 -10.58
C LYS A 159 7.37 -13.27 -10.08
N ILE A 160 6.06 -13.18 -9.94
CA ILE A 160 5.22 -14.20 -9.31
C ILE A 160 4.01 -14.48 -10.19
N LYS A 161 3.72 -15.77 -10.45
CA LYS A 161 2.49 -16.15 -11.13
C LYS A 161 1.30 -15.95 -10.20
N PHE A 162 0.31 -15.17 -10.61
CA PHE A 162 -0.85 -14.84 -9.79
C PHE A 162 -1.63 -16.10 -9.37
N ILE A 163 -1.69 -17.11 -10.25
CA ILE A 163 -2.31 -18.41 -9.94
C ILE A 163 -1.63 -19.19 -8.80
N SER A 164 -0.38 -18.87 -8.47
CA SER A 164 0.37 -19.54 -7.40
C SER A 164 0.19 -18.91 -6.01
N ILE A 165 -0.57 -17.83 -5.89
CA ILE A 165 -0.78 -17.13 -4.62
C ILE A 165 -2.24 -17.14 -4.18
N THR A 166 -2.43 -16.89 -2.89
CA THR A 166 -3.74 -16.62 -2.26
C THR A 166 -3.71 -15.24 -1.61
N GLU A 167 -4.84 -14.79 -1.08
CA GLU A 167 -4.93 -13.53 -0.34
C GLU A 167 -3.91 -13.43 0.80
N VAL A 168 -3.53 -14.56 1.42
CA VAL A 168 -2.55 -14.60 2.52
C VAL A 168 -1.18 -14.06 2.08
N PHE A 169 -0.83 -14.17 0.80
CA PHE A 169 0.44 -13.67 0.25
C PHE A 169 0.64 -12.17 0.53
N PHE A 170 -0.42 -11.37 0.39
CA PHE A 170 -0.39 -9.92 0.56
C PHE A 170 0.06 -9.51 1.97
N SER A 171 -0.37 -10.25 2.99
CA SER A 171 0.08 -10.03 4.38
C SER A 171 1.58 -10.30 4.59
N LYS A 172 2.19 -11.12 3.72
CA LYS A 172 3.59 -11.57 3.76
C LYS A 172 4.50 -10.78 2.82
N MET A 173 4.00 -9.75 2.15
CA MET A 173 4.84 -8.85 1.35
C MET A 173 5.90 -8.18 2.23
N GLN A 174 7.10 -8.00 1.70
CA GLN A 174 8.17 -7.29 2.38
C GLN A 174 8.28 -5.86 1.86
N GLU A 175 8.65 -4.95 2.75
CA GLU A 175 8.91 -3.56 2.38
C GLU A 175 10.11 -3.47 1.42
N ASP A 176 10.01 -2.55 0.48
CA ASP A 176 11.06 -2.26 -0.52
C ASP A 176 11.27 -3.36 -1.57
N ASN A 177 10.43 -4.40 -1.56
CA ASN A 177 10.36 -5.40 -2.63
C ASN A 177 9.21 -5.07 -3.58
N LEU A 178 9.50 -4.98 -4.88
CA LEU A 178 8.46 -4.93 -5.90
C LEU A 178 8.04 -6.36 -6.26
N TYR A 179 6.76 -6.64 -6.14
CA TYR A 179 6.17 -7.92 -6.56
C TYR A 179 5.44 -7.70 -7.88
N LEU A 180 6.00 -8.24 -8.97
CA LEU A 180 5.42 -8.25 -10.31
C LEU A 180 4.58 -9.51 -10.49
N PHE A 181 3.26 -9.37 -10.33
CA PHE A 181 2.33 -10.45 -10.57
C PHE A 181 2.10 -10.61 -12.07
N THR A 182 2.13 -11.83 -12.57
CA THR A 182 1.77 -12.16 -13.95
C THR A 182 0.54 -13.04 -13.96
N GLN A 183 -0.19 -13.03 -15.07
CA GLN A 183 -1.21 -14.04 -15.35
C GLN A 183 -0.63 -15.47 -15.22
#